data_AF-A0A6V7Y8Y9-F1
#
_entry.id   AF-A0A6V7Y8Y9-F1
#
_cell.length_a   1.000
_cell.length_b   1.000
_cell.length_c   1.000
_cell.angle_alpha   90.00
_cell.angle_beta   90.00
_cell.angle_gamma   90.00
#
_symmetry.space_group_name_H-M   'P 1'
#
loop_
_entity.id
_entity.type
_entity.pdbx_description
1 polymer ?
#
loop_
_entity_poly.entity_id
_entity_poly.type
_entity_poly.pdbx_seq_one_letter_code
_entity_poly.pdbx_strand_id
1 'polypeptide(L)'
;MSHRASVRNALQILLKQLKGFNLVKKYLKNLFFRIQNCIPCPDGRITGGVSGCIYLSDCFKNCSSGYIYIWGNDKCTPCPRGQFMPYSGRLKCLACPIDRTTGSINKEECSIKCKDGEEMGQNEQCQPCSKGTFREGLMSVCQRCQIGFTTKKEGSLKFKRV
;
A
#
# COMPACT_ATOMS: atom_id res chain seq x y z
N MET A 1 -73.23 12.74 -34.69
CA MET A 1 -71.97 13.52 -34.48
C MET A 1 -71.29 13.26 -33.11
N SER A 2 -71.79 12.38 -32.24
CA SER A 2 -71.28 12.20 -30.87
C SER A 2 -70.15 11.14 -30.71
N HIS A 3 -70.11 10.12 -31.58
CA HIS A 3 -69.16 9.00 -31.43
C HIS A 3 -67.68 9.34 -31.72
N ARG A 4 -67.40 10.22 -32.70
CA ARG A 4 -66.03 10.62 -33.06
C ARG A 4 -65.35 11.48 -31.98
N ALA A 5 -66.10 12.28 -31.24
CA ALA A 5 -65.59 13.10 -30.15
C ALA A 5 -65.19 12.24 -28.94
N SER A 6 -66.01 11.23 -28.61
CA SER A 6 -65.73 10.27 -27.52
C SER A 6 -64.47 9.43 -27.79
N VAL A 7 -64.29 8.92 -29.01
CA VAL A 7 -63.09 8.16 -29.41
C VAL A 7 -61.83 9.02 -29.38
N ARG A 8 -61.89 10.28 -29.82
CA ARG A 8 -60.75 11.23 -29.72
C ARG A 8 -60.37 11.53 -28.27
N ASN A 9 -61.36 11.64 -27.39
CA ASN A 9 -61.11 11.91 -25.97
C ASN A 9 -60.47 10.68 -25.29
N ALA A 10 -60.97 9.48 -25.58
CA ALA A 10 -60.37 8.22 -25.12
C ALA A 10 -58.93 8.03 -25.66
N LEU A 11 -58.67 8.37 -26.92
CA LEU A 11 -57.34 8.34 -27.52
C LEU A 11 -56.39 9.34 -26.84
N GLN A 12 -56.85 10.55 -26.52
CA GLN A 12 -56.07 11.54 -25.78
C GLN A 12 -55.77 11.10 -24.34
N ILE A 13 -56.72 10.45 -23.67
CA ILE A 13 -56.52 9.86 -22.34
C ILE A 13 -55.48 8.73 -22.42
N LEU A 14 -55.61 7.81 -23.38
CA LEU A 14 -54.64 6.74 -23.63
C LEU A 14 -53.25 7.30 -23.97
N LEU A 15 -53.15 8.35 -24.79
CA LEU A 15 -51.88 8.99 -25.12
C LEU A 15 -51.27 9.70 -23.90
N LYS A 16 -52.07 10.30 -23.02
CA LYS A 16 -51.60 10.87 -21.74
C LYS A 16 -51.09 9.77 -20.79
N GLN A 17 -51.78 8.63 -20.70
CA GLN A 17 -51.37 7.46 -19.92
C GLN A 17 -50.07 6.85 -20.46
N LEU A 18 -49.95 6.68 -21.79
CA LEU A 18 -48.73 6.18 -22.45
C LEU A 18 -47.55 7.16 -22.34
N LYS A 19 -47.79 8.47 -22.44
CA LYS A 19 -46.77 9.50 -22.17
C LYS A 19 -46.33 9.44 -20.71
N GLY A 20 -47.25 9.32 -19.76
CA GLY A 20 -46.96 9.13 -18.34
C GLY A 20 -46.13 7.88 -18.08
N PHE A 21 -46.50 6.75 -18.70
CA PHE A 21 -45.74 5.49 -18.61
C PHE A 21 -44.34 5.61 -19.23
N ASN A 22 -44.19 6.26 -20.38
CA ASN A 22 -42.88 6.53 -20.99
C ASN A 22 -42.04 7.51 -20.16
N LEU A 23 -42.66 8.49 -19.51
CA LEU A 23 -41.99 9.42 -18.61
C LEU A 23 -41.52 8.67 -17.37
N VAL A 24 -42.38 7.88 -16.72
CA VAL A 24 -42.04 7.00 -15.60
C VAL A 24 -40.96 6.00 -16.00
N LYS A 25 -41.01 5.43 -17.21
CA LYS A 25 -39.96 4.53 -17.74
C LYS A 25 -38.65 5.26 -18.04
N LYS A 26 -38.68 6.55 -18.41
CA LYS A 26 -37.49 7.43 -18.57
C LYS A 26 -36.89 7.80 -17.22
N TYR A 27 -37.73 8.17 -16.25
CA TYR A 27 -37.32 8.44 -14.87
C TYR A 27 -36.81 7.18 -14.17
N LEU A 28 -37.48 6.04 -14.33
CA LEU A 28 -37.02 4.74 -13.83
C LEU A 28 -35.79 4.28 -14.58
N LYS A 29 -35.64 4.49 -15.89
CA LYS A 29 -34.35 4.26 -16.59
C LYS A 29 -33.23 5.12 -16.01
N ASN A 30 -33.50 6.39 -15.70
CA ASN A 30 -32.52 7.28 -15.05
C ASN A 30 -32.24 6.88 -13.58
N LEU A 31 -33.22 6.30 -12.88
CA LEU A 31 -33.09 5.78 -11.52
C LEU A 31 -32.40 4.41 -11.49
N PHE A 32 -32.58 3.58 -12.52
CA PHE A 32 -31.91 2.30 -12.73
C PHE A 32 -30.51 2.45 -13.36
N PHE A 33 -30.19 3.62 -13.95
CA PHE A 33 -28.83 3.95 -14.39
C PHE A 33 -27.90 4.39 -13.24
N ARG A 34 -28.34 4.19 -11.99
CA ARG A 34 -27.53 4.38 -10.79
C ARG A 34 -26.92 3.07 -10.28
N ILE A 35 -26.71 2.09 -11.16
CA ILE A 35 -25.64 1.10 -10.98
C ILE A 35 -24.36 1.85 -11.35
N GLN A 36 -23.82 2.53 -10.35
CA GLN A 36 -22.75 3.51 -10.48
C GLN A 36 -21.47 2.75 -10.86
N ASN A 37 -21.14 2.75 -12.16
CA ASN A 37 -19.79 2.40 -12.58
C ASN A 37 -18.82 3.27 -11.78
N CYS A 38 -17.81 2.66 -11.17
CA CYS A 38 -16.78 3.40 -10.44
C CYS A 38 -16.17 4.45 -11.37
N ILE A 39 -16.16 5.71 -10.94
CA ILE A 39 -15.46 6.78 -11.65
C ILE A 39 -13.98 6.64 -11.27
N PRO A 40 -13.05 6.57 -12.25
CA PRO A 40 -11.63 6.51 -11.94
C PRO A 40 -11.17 7.81 -11.29
N CYS A 41 -10.24 7.70 -10.35
CA CYS A 41 -9.61 8.88 -9.77
C CYS A 41 -8.82 9.67 -10.83
N PRO A 42 -8.83 11.00 -10.77
CA PRO A 42 -8.03 11.83 -11.68
C PRO A 42 -6.53 11.70 -11.42
N ASP A 43 -5.72 12.12 -12.39
CA ASP A 43 -4.25 12.25 -12.26
C ASP A 43 -3.49 10.99 -11.85
N GLY A 44 -4.04 9.81 -12.19
CA GLY A 44 -3.43 8.52 -11.82
C GLY A 44 -3.46 8.23 -10.32
N ARG A 45 -4.29 8.96 -9.56
CA ARG A 45 -4.58 8.66 -8.16
C ARG A 45 -5.40 7.37 -8.03
N ILE A 46 -5.50 6.85 -6.82
CA ILE A 46 -6.19 5.60 -6.49
C ILE A 46 -6.94 5.70 -5.16
N THR A 47 -7.78 4.72 -4.86
CA THR A 47 -8.54 4.61 -3.60
C THR A 47 -8.00 3.55 -2.62
N GLY A 48 -6.75 3.10 -2.77
CA GLY A 48 -6.06 2.31 -1.75
C GLY A 48 -6.62 0.94 -1.38
N GLY A 49 -7.61 0.44 -2.11
CA GLY A 49 -8.35 -0.76 -1.73
C GLY A 49 -9.37 -0.53 -0.61
N VAL A 50 -9.72 0.72 -0.30
CA VAL A 50 -10.90 1.03 0.52
C VAL A 50 -12.14 0.83 -0.36
N SER A 51 -12.86 -0.27 -0.15
CA SER A 51 -14.11 -0.54 -0.87
C SER A 51 -15.18 0.47 -0.45
N GLY A 52 -15.92 1.02 -1.42
CA GLY A 52 -17.04 1.92 -1.13
C GLY A 52 -16.67 3.40 -1.02
N CYS A 53 -15.54 3.82 -1.60
CA CYS A 53 -15.24 5.25 -1.74
C CYS A 53 -16.34 5.94 -2.55
N ILE A 54 -16.88 7.03 -1.99
CA ILE A 54 -17.98 7.80 -2.59
C ILE A 54 -17.57 9.25 -2.85
N TYR A 55 -16.42 9.69 -2.33
CA TYR A 55 -15.93 11.06 -2.49
C TYR A 55 -14.60 11.11 -3.23
N LEU A 56 -14.40 12.17 -4.03
CA LEU A 56 -13.12 12.41 -4.72
C LEU A 56 -11.95 12.66 -3.74
N SER A 57 -12.25 13.07 -2.51
CA SER A 57 -11.25 13.20 -1.44
C SER A 57 -10.62 11.86 -1.03
N ASP A 58 -11.26 10.75 -1.36
CA ASP A 58 -10.74 9.40 -1.10
C ASP A 58 -9.62 9.01 -2.09
N CYS A 59 -9.43 9.79 -3.16
CA CYS A 59 -8.38 9.59 -4.15
C CYS A 59 -7.03 10.13 -3.64
N PHE A 60 -6.03 9.26 -3.57
CA PHE A 60 -4.68 9.60 -3.15
C PHE A 60 -3.61 9.11 -4.12
N LYS A 61 -2.40 9.64 -3.98
CA LYS A 61 -1.26 9.30 -4.86
C LYS A 61 -0.93 7.81 -4.78
N ASN A 62 -0.81 7.16 -5.95
CA ASN A 62 -0.36 5.77 -6.02
C ASN A 62 1.15 5.68 -5.72
N CYS A 63 1.49 5.29 -4.50
CA CYS A 63 2.88 5.09 -4.09
C CYS A 63 3.40 3.73 -4.56
N SER A 64 4.63 3.67 -5.07
CA SER A 64 5.29 2.42 -5.45
C SER A 64 5.54 1.49 -4.25
N SER A 65 5.91 0.23 -4.52
CA SER A 65 6.37 -0.69 -3.46
C SER A 65 7.52 -0.08 -2.65
N GLY A 66 7.58 -0.41 -1.36
CA GLY A 66 8.47 0.18 -0.37
C GLY A 66 7.97 1.50 0.22
N TYR A 67 6.90 2.11 -0.31
CA TYR A 67 6.38 3.39 0.15
C TYR A 67 4.90 3.29 0.56
N ILE A 68 4.49 4.17 1.47
CA ILE A 68 3.11 4.39 1.85
C ILE A 68 2.70 5.84 1.65
N TYR A 69 1.42 6.04 1.38
CA TYR A 69 0.85 7.37 1.32
C TYR A 69 0.47 7.86 2.73
N ILE A 70 0.85 9.10 3.08
CA ILE A 70 0.49 9.73 4.36
C ILE A 70 -0.43 10.92 4.12
N TRP A 71 -1.64 10.85 4.68
CA TRP A 71 -2.60 11.95 4.69
C TRP A 71 -2.04 13.17 5.43
N GLY A 72 -2.20 14.36 4.84
CA GLY A 72 -1.71 15.64 5.38
C GLY A 72 -0.53 16.24 4.60
N ASN A 73 0.37 15.40 4.07
CA ASN A 73 1.54 15.87 3.31
C ASN A 73 1.49 15.55 1.80
N ASP A 74 0.45 14.84 1.35
CA ASP A 74 0.26 14.36 -0.04
C ASP A 74 1.53 13.70 -0.64
N LYS A 75 2.27 12.95 0.19
CA LYS A 75 3.58 12.39 -0.13
C LYS A 75 3.64 10.88 0.10
N CYS A 76 4.48 10.24 -0.71
CA CYS A 76 4.90 8.85 -0.53
C CYS A 76 6.12 8.82 0.39
N THR A 77 5.98 8.16 1.53
CA THR A 77 7.03 8.02 2.54
C THR A 77 7.52 6.57 2.54
N PRO A 78 8.84 6.34 2.57
CA PRO A 78 9.36 4.98 2.61
C PRO A 78 8.95 4.28 3.90
N CYS A 79 8.78 2.95 3.84
CA CYS A 79 8.54 2.16 5.03
C CYS A 79 9.71 2.27 6.01
N PRO A 80 9.45 2.45 7.31
CA PRO A 80 10.51 2.52 8.31
C PRO A 80 11.22 1.16 8.43
N ARG A 81 12.44 1.17 8.96
CA ARG A 81 13.20 -0.06 9.24
C ARG A 81 12.38 -1.04 10.08
N GLY A 82 12.45 -2.31 9.71
CA GLY A 82 11.64 -3.37 10.31
C GLY A 82 10.25 -3.53 9.69
N GLN A 83 9.92 -2.72 8.67
CA GLN A 83 8.67 -2.82 7.92
C GLN A 83 8.93 -2.80 6.41
N PHE A 84 7.99 -3.34 5.65
CA PHE A 84 8.08 -3.42 4.18
C PHE A 84 6.71 -3.23 3.55
N MET A 85 6.69 -2.97 2.23
CA MET A 85 5.44 -2.86 1.49
C MET A 85 5.59 -3.42 0.07
N PRO A 86 5.17 -4.66 -0.20
CA PRO A 86 5.41 -5.29 -1.49
C PRO A 86 4.45 -4.79 -2.57
N TYR A 87 3.37 -4.10 -2.20
CA TYR A 87 2.32 -3.65 -3.09
C TYR A 87 2.33 -2.13 -3.24
N SER A 88 2.03 -1.64 -4.44
CA SER A 88 1.75 -0.22 -4.63
C SER A 88 0.44 0.20 -3.97
N GLY A 89 0.31 1.48 -3.69
CA GLY A 89 -0.96 2.10 -3.33
C GLY A 89 -1.48 1.77 -1.94
N ARG A 90 -0.58 1.56 -0.97
CA ARG A 90 -0.96 1.20 0.41
C ARG A 90 -0.80 2.37 1.37
N LEU A 91 -1.53 2.29 2.48
CA LEU A 91 -1.56 3.31 3.54
C LEU A 91 -0.79 2.91 4.80
N LYS A 92 -0.38 1.64 4.91
CA LYS A 92 0.29 1.10 6.11
C LYS A 92 1.27 0.01 5.72
N CYS A 93 2.50 0.10 6.21
CA CYS A 93 3.52 -0.92 5.99
C CYS A 93 3.24 -2.22 6.76
N LEU A 94 3.76 -3.33 6.25
CA LEU A 94 3.74 -4.64 6.90
C LEU A 94 4.98 -4.79 7.78
N ALA A 95 4.82 -5.35 8.99
CA ALA A 95 5.97 -5.65 9.85
C ALA A 95 6.75 -6.85 9.32
N CYS A 96 8.08 -6.83 9.48
CA CYS A 96 8.89 -8.03 9.29
C CYS A 96 8.51 -9.13 10.29
N PRO A 97 8.76 -10.40 9.96
CA PRO A 97 8.72 -11.49 10.92
C PRO A 97 9.65 -11.24 12.12
N ILE A 98 9.40 -11.95 13.23
CA ILE A 98 10.19 -11.85 14.47
C ILE A 98 11.69 -12.00 14.17
N ASP A 99 12.51 -11.18 14.84
CA ASP A 99 13.97 -11.10 14.70
C ASP A 99 14.50 -10.72 13.32
N ARG A 100 13.68 -10.10 12.45
CA ARG A 100 14.11 -9.59 11.13
C ARG A 100 13.90 -8.08 10.96
N THR A 101 14.70 -7.44 10.10
CA THR A 101 14.60 -6.02 9.72
C THR A 101 14.86 -5.80 8.23
N THR A 102 14.22 -4.81 7.61
CA THR A 102 14.45 -4.40 6.20
C THR A 102 15.34 -3.18 6.04
N GLY A 103 15.81 -3.01 4.79
CA GLY A 103 16.40 -1.78 4.26
C GLY A 103 15.38 -0.77 3.75
N SER A 104 14.37 -1.16 2.96
CA SER A 104 13.15 -0.34 2.75
C SER A 104 12.03 -0.93 1.87
N ILE A 105 12.25 -1.95 1.03
CA ILE A 105 11.37 -2.14 -0.14
C ILE A 105 10.53 -3.41 -0.07
N ASN A 106 11.15 -4.56 0.21
CA ASN A 106 10.53 -5.87 0.00
C ASN A 106 10.54 -6.79 1.24
N LYS A 107 9.64 -7.79 1.26
CA LYS A 107 9.60 -8.81 2.33
C LYS A 107 10.91 -9.59 2.38
N GLU A 108 11.50 -9.82 1.21
CA GLU A 108 12.76 -10.53 1.00
C GLU A 108 13.95 -9.74 1.54
N GLU A 109 13.81 -8.41 1.74
CA GLU A 109 14.79 -7.61 2.46
C GLU A 109 14.68 -7.74 3.97
N CYS A 110 13.67 -8.45 4.52
CA CYS A 110 13.63 -8.78 5.95
C CYS A 110 14.78 -9.75 6.29
N SER A 111 15.92 -9.16 6.63
CA SER A 111 17.15 -9.81 7.07
C SER A 111 17.14 -10.05 8.57
N ILE A 112 17.74 -11.14 9.04
CA ILE A 112 17.83 -11.44 10.48
C ILE A 112 18.65 -10.36 11.17
N LYS A 113 18.13 -9.85 12.28
CA LYS A 113 18.81 -8.92 13.17
C LYS A 113 19.73 -9.72 14.09
N CYS A 114 20.97 -9.90 13.67
CA CYS A 114 21.99 -10.46 14.55
C CYS A 114 22.40 -9.47 15.63
N LYS A 115 22.79 -9.98 16.80
CA LYS A 115 23.20 -9.15 17.93
C LYS A 115 24.53 -8.47 17.63
N ASP A 116 24.84 -7.47 18.45
CA ASP A 116 26.18 -6.88 18.49
C ASP A 116 27.23 -7.98 18.65
N GLY A 117 28.28 -7.91 17.85
CA GLY A 117 29.30 -8.96 17.75
C GLY A 117 28.92 -10.16 16.88
N GLU A 118 27.76 -10.20 16.24
CA GLU A 118 27.38 -11.28 15.32
C GLU A 118 27.10 -10.74 13.92
N GLU A 119 27.21 -11.56 12.88
CA GLU A 119 26.75 -11.24 11.53
C GLU A 119 25.95 -12.40 10.93
N MET A 120 25.27 -12.12 9.82
CA MET A 120 24.56 -13.15 9.08
C MET A 120 25.55 -14.12 8.42
N GLY A 121 25.56 -15.37 8.88
CA GLY A 121 26.28 -16.47 8.23
C GLY A 121 25.60 -16.94 6.94
N GLN A 122 26.33 -17.73 6.14
CA GLN A 122 25.82 -18.28 4.87
C GLN A 122 24.60 -19.21 5.05
N ASN A 123 24.42 -19.77 6.24
CA ASN A 123 23.31 -20.63 6.61
C ASN A 123 22.08 -19.86 7.13
N GLU A 124 22.03 -18.55 6.90
CA GLU A 124 20.99 -17.67 7.45
C GLU A 124 20.88 -17.74 8.98
N GLN A 125 22.00 -17.95 9.67
CA GLN A 125 22.07 -17.91 11.13
C GLN A 125 23.07 -16.86 11.58
N CYS A 126 22.78 -16.25 12.72
CA CYS A 126 23.70 -15.30 13.32
C CYS A 126 24.94 -16.03 13.84
N GLN A 127 26.09 -15.64 13.34
CA GLN A 127 27.38 -16.20 13.70
C GLN A 127 28.26 -15.11 14.34
N PRO A 128 29.05 -15.44 15.37
CA PRO A 128 29.93 -14.46 15.98
C PRO A 128 30.99 -13.95 14.99
N CYS A 129 31.28 -12.66 15.05
CA CYS A 129 32.38 -12.04 14.30
C CYS A 129 33.68 -12.80 14.57
N SER A 130 34.36 -13.25 13.52
CA SER A 130 35.65 -13.94 13.66
C SER A 130 36.70 -13.07 14.36
N LYS A 131 37.73 -13.69 14.94
CA LYS A 131 38.84 -12.94 15.53
C LYS A 131 39.50 -12.03 14.49
N GLY A 132 39.74 -10.78 14.86
CA GLY A 132 40.17 -9.72 13.94
C GLY A 132 39.03 -8.95 13.27
N THR A 133 37.77 -9.28 13.54
CA THR A 133 36.60 -8.49 13.14
C THR A 133 35.73 -8.09 14.33
N PHE A 134 34.98 -7.01 14.19
CA PHE A 134 34.08 -6.49 15.22
C PHE A 134 32.79 -5.90 14.64
N ARG A 135 31.73 -5.86 15.44
CA ARG A 135 30.45 -5.23 15.06
C ARG A 135 29.78 -4.62 16.29
N GLU A 136 29.39 -3.34 16.21
CA GLU A 136 28.71 -2.61 17.28
C GLU A 136 27.56 -1.75 16.72
N GLY A 137 26.43 -1.71 17.40
CA GLY A 137 25.30 -0.83 17.10
C GLY A 137 24.70 -1.01 15.68
N LEU A 138 24.78 0.04 14.86
CA LEU A 138 24.11 0.11 13.56
C LEU A 138 24.92 -0.51 12.40
N MET A 139 26.09 -1.09 12.68
CA MET A 139 26.89 -1.77 11.67
C MET A 139 26.08 -2.95 11.10
N SER A 140 26.06 -3.10 9.77
CA SER A 140 25.30 -4.15 9.10
C SER A 140 26.04 -5.49 9.04
N VAL A 141 27.37 -5.48 9.13
CA VAL A 141 28.28 -6.64 9.02
C VAL A 141 29.49 -6.48 9.94
N CYS A 142 30.23 -7.57 10.21
CA CYS A 142 31.49 -7.51 10.95
C CYS A 142 32.56 -6.78 10.12
N GLN A 143 33.16 -5.75 10.71
CA GLN A 143 34.25 -5.01 10.08
C GLN A 143 35.60 -5.55 10.52
N ARG A 144 36.55 -5.62 9.58
CA ARG A 144 37.93 -5.98 9.86
C ARG A 144 38.62 -4.88 10.66
N CYS A 145 39.45 -5.29 11.61
CA CYS A 145 40.35 -4.39 12.31
C CYS A 145 41.35 -3.78 11.32
N GLN A 146 41.72 -2.52 11.57
CA GLN A 146 42.80 -1.87 10.83
C GLN A 146 44.16 -2.51 11.13
N ILE A 147 45.17 -2.25 10.29
CA ILE A 147 46.53 -2.74 10.49
C ILE A 147 47.04 -2.29 11.87
N GLY A 148 47.64 -3.23 12.61
CA GLY A 148 48.11 -2.98 13.97
C GLY A 148 47.02 -3.11 15.05
N PHE A 149 45.79 -3.52 14.68
CA PHE A 149 44.72 -3.82 15.63
C PHE A 149 44.15 -5.24 15.45
N THR A 150 43.62 -5.81 16.52
CA THR A 150 42.95 -7.11 16.54
C THR A 150 41.85 -7.14 17.60
N THR A 151 41.00 -8.17 17.60
CA THR A 151 40.01 -8.39 18.66
C THR A 151 40.50 -9.40 19.70
N LYS A 152 40.00 -9.29 20.94
CA LYS A 152 40.40 -10.21 22.02
C LYS A 152 39.91 -11.63 21.77
N LYS A 153 38.70 -11.76 21.26
CA LYS A 153 38.00 -13.01 21.00
C LYS A 153 37.04 -12.85 19.82
N GLU A 154 36.47 -13.96 19.38
CA GLU A 154 35.30 -13.94 18.50
C GLU A 154 34.12 -13.22 19.17
N GLY A 155 33.21 -12.69 18.36
CA GLY A 155 32.06 -11.94 18.83
C GLY A 155 32.41 -10.61 19.50
N SER A 156 33.55 -10.02 19.16
CA SER A 156 34.00 -8.77 19.79
C SER A 156 33.25 -7.56 19.24
N LEU A 157 32.92 -6.64 20.14
CA LEU A 157 32.29 -5.35 19.80
C LEU A 157 33.32 -4.28 19.46
N LYS A 158 34.57 -4.47 19.92
CA LYS A 158 35.66 -3.50 19.86
C LYS A 158 36.98 -4.18 19.55
N PHE A 159 37.91 -3.40 19.05
CA PHE A 159 39.28 -3.82 18.73
C PHE A 159 40.29 -3.24 19.72
N LYS A 160 41.48 -3.83 19.77
CA LYS A 160 42.63 -3.38 20.57
C LYS A 160 43.89 -3.38 19.71
N ARG A 161 44.88 -2.57 20.05
CA ARG A 161 46.18 -2.57 19.38
C ARG A 161 46.90 -3.90 19.65
N VAL A 162 47.57 -4.43 18.63
CA VAL A 162 48.43 -5.63 18.73
C VAL A 162 49.80 -5.25 19.27
#